data_AF-A0A7J3AXU8-F1
#
_entry.id   AF-A0A7J3AXU8-F1
#
_cell.length_a   1.000
_cell.length_b   1.000
_cell.length_c   1.000
_cell.angle_alpha   90.00
_cell.angle_beta   90.00
_cell.angle_gamma   90.00
#
_symmetry.space_group_name_H-M   'P 1'
#
loop_
_entity.id
_entity.type
_entity.pdbx_description
1 polymer ?
#
loop_
_entity_poly.entity_id
_entity_poly.type
_entity_poly.pdbx_seq_one_letter_code
_entity_poly.pdbx_strand_id
1 'polypeptide(L)'
;MGIYEFSVYNMILPTLFIFTLGIAYRLSRYLFLFKRAPQPVWRRTSPLHKVLALIRAFIFPIWASIKRTKITFVTGIFLLHFLGVIPLLFLLSHHIAWWSYYFPPYSLLRPLAIPTSATSSALTVTSPVTPTSTMSQSFVNTIWGPLTVILNGDILAIIAIIGTAFKLLEKFPKKFKENLSRVRIGDFTALILLLVILVSGYMATHHLPSSDIDTYKNVLGIHILASEVLVMLLPFTKFFHFVFSYWYGKLHEAYEMWRRGL
;
A
#
# COMPACT_ATOMS: atom_id res chain seq x y z
N MET A 1 15.01 -1.38 -27.09
CA MET A 1 14.81 -1.33 -25.63
C MET A 1 13.37 -1.70 -25.36
N GLY A 2 13.14 -2.80 -24.65
CA GLY A 2 11.79 -3.26 -24.30
C GLY A 2 11.17 -2.42 -23.19
N ILE A 3 9.84 -2.54 -22.98
CA ILE A 3 9.14 -1.83 -21.90
C ILE A 3 9.76 -2.20 -20.55
N TYR A 4 10.06 -3.48 -20.32
CA TYR A 4 10.71 -3.94 -19.09
C TYR A 4 12.01 -3.22 -18.77
N GLU A 5 12.93 -3.16 -19.74
CA GLU A 5 14.24 -2.52 -19.55
C GLU A 5 14.07 -1.02 -19.27
N PHE A 6 13.17 -0.36 -20.02
CA PHE A 6 12.85 1.05 -19.80
C PHE A 6 12.36 1.31 -18.36
N SER A 7 11.38 0.52 -17.90
CA SER A 7 10.81 0.67 -16.56
C SER A 7 11.87 0.45 -15.47
N VAL A 8 12.66 -0.62 -15.58
CA VAL A 8 13.62 -0.98 -14.53
C VAL A 8 14.80 -0.01 -14.47
N TYR A 9 15.36 0.37 -15.62
CA TYR A 9 16.65 1.07 -15.66
C TYR A 9 16.54 2.57 -15.90
N ASN A 10 15.51 3.04 -16.61
CA ASN A 10 15.42 4.45 -17.02
C ASN A 10 14.41 5.25 -16.18
N MET A 11 13.36 4.60 -15.67
CA MET A 11 12.25 5.30 -15.02
C MET A 11 12.45 5.53 -13.52
N ILE A 12 13.32 4.78 -12.86
CA ILE A 12 13.53 4.91 -11.41
C ILE A 12 14.03 6.30 -11.00
N LEU A 13 14.97 6.88 -11.77
CA LEU A 13 15.53 8.21 -11.48
C LEU A 13 14.51 9.34 -11.68
N PRO A 14 13.81 9.45 -12.84
CA PRO A 14 12.68 10.37 -13.00
C PRO A 14 11.63 10.20 -11.89
N THR A 15 11.34 8.96 -11.52
CA THR A 15 10.34 8.64 -10.50
C THR A 15 10.71 9.23 -9.15
N LEU A 16 11.93 8.96 -8.67
CA LEU A 16 12.43 9.48 -7.41
C LEU A 16 12.53 11.00 -7.43
N PHE A 17 12.97 11.59 -8.54
CA PHE A 17 13.08 13.04 -8.68
C PHE A 17 11.72 13.75 -8.58
N ILE A 18 10.74 13.34 -9.38
CA ILE A 18 9.39 13.94 -9.38
C ILE A 18 8.69 13.70 -8.03
N PHE A 19 8.81 12.49 -7.47
CA PHE A 19 8.26 12.18 -6.16
C PHE A 19 8.86 13.07 -5.06
N THR A 20 10.18 13.21 -5.03
CA THR A 20 10.89 14.00 -4.01
C THR A 20 10.54 15.48 -4.12
N LEU A 21 10.51 16.04 -5.34
CA LEU A 21 10.06 17.41 -5.57
C LEU A 21 8.60 17.61 -5.14
N GLY A 22 7.72 16.66 -5.44
CA GLY A 22 6.33 16.72 -5.03
C GLY A 22 6.15 16.68 -3.52
N ILE A 23 6.92 15.85 -2.82
CA ILE A 23 6.96 15.82 -1.35
C ILE A 23 7.46 17.15 -0.81
N ALA A 24 8.62 17.62 -1.29
CA ALA A 24 9.23 18.87 -0.83
C ALA A 24 8.26 20.05 -1.00
N TYR A 25 7.62 20.16 -2.17
CA TYR A 25 6.59 21.17 -2.42
C TYR A 25 5.40 21.03 -1.47
N ARG A 26 4.88 19.81 -1.25
CA ARG A 26 3.70 19.63 -0.39
C ARG A 26 4.01 19.89 1.08
N LEU A 27 5.16 19.43 1.57
CA LEU A 27 5.62 19.64 2.94
C LEU A 27 5.98 21.10 3.20
N SER A 28 6.58 21.80 2.23
CA SER A 28 6.87 23.23 2.35
C SER A 28 5.59 24.03 2.58
N ARG A 29 4.47 23.68 1.94
CA ARG A 29 3.17 24.32 2.22
C ARG A 29 2.68 24.09 3.65
N TYR A 30 2.93 22.91 4.24
CA TYR A 30 2.60 22.67 5.64
C TYR A 30 3.48 23.48 6.60
N LEU A 31 4.70 23.85 6.20
CA LEU A 31 5.59 24.67 7.02
C LEU A 31 5.30 26.17 6.86
N PHE A 32 5.19 26.63 5.62
CA PHE A 32 5.10 28.06 5.30
C PHE A 32 3.68 28.64 5.33
N LEU A 33 2.65 27.83 5.08
CA LEU A 33 1.24 28.30 5.08
C LEU A 33 0.49 27.93 6.37
N PHE A 34 1.19 27.39 7.37
CA PHE A 34 0.58 27.03 8.64
C PHE A 34 0.18 28.26 9.43
N LYS A 35 -1.13 28.41 9.67
CA LYS A 35 -1.66 29.41 10.59
C LYS A 35 -1.69 28.81 12.00
N ARG A 36 -0.95 29.42 12.94
CA ARG A 36 -0.96 29.01 14.34
C ARG A 36 -2.37 29.24 14.92
N ALA A 37 -3.05 28.16 15.27
CA ALA A 37 -4.26 28.24 16.10
C ALA A 37 -3.89 28.45 17.58
N PRO A 38 -4.77 29.07 18.38
CA PRO A 38 -4.60 29.17 19.83
C PRO A 38 -4.34 27.79 20.43
N GLN A 39 -3.26 27.66 21.19
CA GLN A 39 -2.88 26.39 21.79
C GLN A 39 -3.69 26.19 23.09
N PRO A 40 -4.26 25.00 23.33
CA PRO A 40 -4.91 24.70 24.60
C PRO A 40 -3.88 24.67 25.74
N VAL A 41 -4.34 24.90 26.97
CA VAL A 41 -3.50 24.79 28.18
C VAL A 41 -2.95 23.37 28.32
N TRP A 42 -1.65 23.26 28.52
CA TRP A 42 -0.96 21.98 28.65
C TRP A 42 -1.28 21.35 30.00
N ARG A 43 -1.77 20.11 29.97
CA ARG A 43 -1.96 19.30 31.18
C ARG A 43 -0.80 18.33 31.37
N ARG A 44 -0.39 18.09 32.62
CA ARG A 44 0.53 17.01 32.96
C ARG A 44 -0.23 15.68 32.82
N THR A 45 0.22 14.83 31.90
CA THR A 45 -0.36 13.51 31.64
C THR A 45 0.65 12.41 31.90
N SER A 46 0.19 11.24 32.36
CA SER A 46 1.05 10.09 32.63
C SER A 46 1.56 9.45 31.32
N PRO A 47 2.69 8.73 31.35
CA PRO A 47 3.17 7.98 30.18
C PRO A 47 2.12 6.99 29.63
N LEU A 48 1.38 6.32 30.51
CA LEU A 48 0.30 5.43 30.13
C LEU A 48 -0.80 6.15 29.33
N HIS A 49 -1.19 7.35 29.77
CA HIS A 49 -2.17 8.15 29.05
C HIS A 49 -1.69 8.48 27.63
N LYS A 50 -0.40 8.76 27.45
CA LYS A 50 0.17 9.03 26.12
C LYS A 50 0.04 7.81 25.20
N VAL A 51 0.37 6.62 25.69
CA VAL A 51 0.22 5.37 24.92
C VAL A 51 -1.26 5.13 24.57
N LEU A 52 -2.17 5.27 25.53
CA LEU A 52 -3.61 5.06 25.30
C LEU A 52 -4.19 6.05 24.30
N ALA A 53 -3.80 7.32 24.36
CA ALA A 53 -4.22 8.33 23.41
C ALA A 53 -3.72 8.02 21.99
N LEU A 54 -2.48 7.54 21.84
CA LEU A 54 -1.98 7.08 20.53
C LEU A 54 -2.84 5.94 19.98
N ILE A 55 -3.09 4.91 20.79
CA ILE A 55 -3.95 3.77 20.41
C ILE A 55 -5.35 4.26 20.01
N ARG A 56 -5.96 5.15 20.81
CA ARG A 56 -7.29 5.72 20.55
C ARG A 56 -7.34 6.48 19.22
N ALA A 57 -6.31 7.26 18.88
CA ALA A 57 -6.27 8.04 17.63
C ALA A 57 -6.40 7.15 16.38
N PHE A 58 -5.85 5.93 16.44
CA PHE A 58 -5.92 4.94 15.37
C PHE A 58 -7.17 4.07 15.41
N ILE A 59 -7.63 3.65 16.60
CA ILE A 59 -8.80 2.75 16.73
C ILE A 59 -10.12 3.49 16.49
N PHE A 60 -10.27 4.71 17.02
CA PHE A 60 -11.54 5.45 16.95
C PHE A 60 -12.09 5.65 15.54
N PRO A 61 -11.28 6.03 14.52
CA PRO A 61 -11.76 6.16 13.14
C PRO A 61 -12.21 4.83 12.52
N ILE A 62 -11.51 3.73 12.84
CA ILE A 62 -11.85 2.40 12.36
C ILE A 62 -13.23 2.03 12.93
N TRP A 63 -13.41 2.18 14.24
CA TRP A 63 -14.68 1.94 14.92
C TRP A 63 -15.81 2.83 14.38
N ALA A 64 -15.56 4.12 14.21
CA ALA A 64 -16.52 5.07 13.67
C ALA A 64 -16.92 4.70 12.23
N SER A 65 -15.97 4.25 11.41
CA SER A 65 -16.25 3.81 10.04
C SER A 65 -17.12 2.55 10.00
N ILE A 66 -16.88 1.60 10.90
CA ILE A 66 -17.72 0.38 11.03
C ILE A 66 -19.16 0.77 11.33
N LYS A 67 -19.37 1.74 12.24
CA LYS A 67 -20.72 2.16 12.66
C LYS A 67 -21.45 2.99 11.61
N ARG A 68 -20.76 3.85 10.87
CA ARG A 68 -21.40 4.80 9.94
C ARG A 68 -21.69 4.22 8.57
N THR A 69 -20.75 3.48 7.98
CA THR A 69 -20.83 3.06 6.57
C THR A 69 -20.24 1.67 6.40
N LYS A 70 -21.02 0.63 6.68
CA LYS A 70 -20.59 -0.78 6.64
C LYS A 70 -19.94 -1.15 5.30
N ILE A 71 -20.58 -0.80 4.18
CA ILE A 71 -20.08 -1.12 2.84
C ILE A 71 -18.73 -0.43 2.59
N THR A 72 -18.63 0.88 2.83
CA THR A 72 -17.40 1.65 2.64
C THR A 72 -16.27 1.14 3.53
N PHE A 73 -16.58 0.71 4.75
CA PHE A 73 -15.63 0.07 5.66
C PHE A 73 -15.12 -1.25 5.08
N VAL A 74 -16.01 -2.16 4.71
CA VAL A 74 -15.66 -3.48 4.17
C VAL A 74 -14.83 -3.32 2.90
N THR A 75 -15.32 -2.59 1.90
CA THR A 75 -14.64 -2.52 0.60
C THR A 75 -13.41 -1.62 0.62
N GLY A 76 -13.46 -0.52 1.37
CA GLY A 76 -12.40 0.49 1.40
C GLY A 76 -11.32 0.20 2.42
N ILE A 77 -11.68 0.00 3.68
CA ILE A 77 -10.68 -0.16 4.75
C ILE A 77 -10.24 -1.61 4.83
N PHE A 78 -11.18 -2.55 4.85
CA PHE A 78 -10.84 -3.95 5.10
C PHE A 78 -10.27 -4.63 3.84
N LEU A 79 -11.04 -4.72 2.75
CA LEU A 79 -10.60 -5.40 1.52
C LEU A 79 -9.44 -4.65 0.84
N LEU A 80 -9.63 -3.38 0.50
CA LEU A 80 -8.61 -2.65 -0.26
C LEU A 80 -7.33 -2.38 0.54
N HIS A 81 -7.41 -1.94 1.80
CA HIS A 81 -6.20 -1.58 2.57
C HIS A 81 -5.66 -2.75 3.39
N PHE A 82 -6.42 -3.23 4.40
CA PHE A 82 -5.90 -4.16 5.41
C PHE A 82 -5.57 -5.54 4.85
N LEU A 83 -6.39 -6.09 3.96
CA LEU A 83 -6.12 -7.38 3.34
C LEU A 83 -5.43 -7.23 1.98
N GLY A 84 -5.79 -6.22 1.19
CA GLY A 84 -5.26 -6.05 -0.16
C GLY A 84 -3.88 -5.39 -0.20
N VAL A 85 -3.87 -4.07 -0.36
CA VAL A 85 -2.68 -3.31 -0.76
C VAL A 85 -1.60 -3.28 0.31
N ILE A 86 -1.93 -3.19 1.61
CA ILE A 86 -0.91 -3.11 2.67
C ILE A 86 -0.09 -4.42 2.72
N PRO A 87 -0.70 -5.61 2.87
CA PRO A 87 0.07 -6.85 2.85
C PRO A 87 0.80 -7.09 1.53
N LEU A 88 0.18 -6.80 0.37
CA LEU A 88 0.82 -6.97 -0.93
C LEU A 88 2.06 -6.10 -1.10
N LEU A 89 1.99 -4.83 -0.70
CA LEU A 89 3.08 -3.89 -0.90
C LEU A 89 4.25 -4.14 0.05
N PHE A 90 3.95 -4.48 1.32
CA PHE A 90 4.97 -4.57 2.36
C PHE A 90 5.42 -5.99 2.68
N LEU A 91 4.56 -6.99 2.50
CA LEU A 91 4.80 -8.36 2.98
C LEU A 91 4.88 -9.40 1.87
N LEU A 92 4.48 -9.10 0.62
CA LEU A 92 4.67 -10.05 -0.48
C LEU A 92 6.16 -10.38 -0.66
N SER A 93 6.48 -11.66 -0.80
CA SER A 93 7.86 -12.15 -0.88
C SER A 93 8.70 -11.44 -1.94
N HIS A 94 8.15 -11.22 -3.14
CA HIS A 94 8.83 -10.50 -4.23
C HIS A 94 9.06 -9.02 -3.91
N HIS A 95 8.12 -8.34 -3.24
CA HIS A 95 8.31 -6.95 -2.82
C HIS A 95 9.38 -6.88 -1.72
N ILE A 96 9.38 -7.80 -0.75
CA ILE A 96 10.45 -7.87 0.27
C ILE A 96 11.81 -8.08 -0.38
N ALA A 97 11.92 -8.99 -1.36
CA ALA A 97 13.17 -9.23 -2.07
C ALA A 97 13.65 -7.97 -2.82
N TRP A 98 12.75 -7.29 -3.52
CA TRP A 98 13.04 -6.03 -4.22
C TRP A 98 13.50 -4.93 -3.25
N TRP A 99 12.77 -4.70 -2.16
CA TRP A 99 13.14 -3.69 -1.18
C TRP A 99 14.43 -4.03 -0.44
N SER A 100 14.69 -5.31 -0.16
CA SER A 100 15.94 -5.74 0.48
C SER A 100 17.16 -5.48 -0.38
N TYR A 101 17.00 -5.42 -1.72
CA TYR A 101 18.09 -5.07 -2.62
C TYR A 101 18.50 -3.59 -2.47
N TYR A 102 17.53 -2.67 -2.40
CA TYR A 102 17.79 -1.23 -2.27
C TYR A 102 17.97 -0.73 -0.84
N PHE A 103 17.32 -1.40 0.12
CA PHE A 103 17.36 -1.09 1.55
C PHE A 103 17.56 -2.39 2.33
N PRO A 104 18.82 -2.84 2.51
CA PRO A 104 19.13 -4.13 3.14
C PRO A 104 18.42 -4.41 4.47
N PRO A 105 18.20 -3.45 5.39
CA PRO A 105 17.45 -3.70 6.62
C PRO A 105 16.01 -4.19 6.40
N TYR A 106 15.42 -4.01 5.21
CA TYR A 106 14.09 -4.55 4.88
C TYR A 106 14.05 -6.09 4.95
N SER A 107 15.20 -6.77 4.83
CA SER A 107 15.28 -8.22 4.96
C SER A 107 14.87 -8.75 6.34
N LEU A 108 14.82 -7.88 7.36
CA LEU A 108 14.29 -8.23 8.69
C LEU A 108 12.81 -8.63 8.67
N LEU A 109 12.08 -8.25 7.62
CA LEU A 109 10.66 -8.61 7.43
C LEU A 109 10.47 -9.99 6.78
N ARG A 110 11.54 -10.70 6.37
CA ARG A 110 11.43 -12.03 5.73
C ARG A 110 10.60 -13.05 6.53
N PRO A 111 10.64 -13.11 7.88
CA PRO A 111 9.76 -14.02 8.64
C PRO A 111 8.26 -13.73 8.47
N LEU A 112 7.90 -12.50 8.07
CA LEU A 112 6.53 -12.06 7.80
C LEU A 112 6.14 -12.22 6.32
N ALA A 113 7.03 -12.75 5.48
CA ALA A 113 6.80 -12.81 4.05
C ALA A 113 5.58 -13.67 3.69
N ILE A 114 4.80 -13.17 2.74
CA ILE A 114 3.64 -13.84 2.18
C ILE A 114 4.05 -14.43 0.83
N PRO A 115 3.87 -15.75 0.61
CA PRO A 115 4.21 -16.37 -0.66
C PRO A 115 3.39 -15.80 -1.82
N THR A 116 3.92 -15.90 -3.03
CA THR A 116 3.31 -15.29 -4.22
C THR A 116 2.02 -15.95 -4.67
N SER A 117 1.95 -17.28 -4.63
CA SER A 117 0.80 -18.03 -5.14
C SER A 117 0.42 -19.20 -4.27
N ALA A 118 -0.78 -19.77 -4.48
CA ALA A 118 -1.24 -20.96 -3.77
C ALA A 118 -0.29 -22.16 -3.96
N THR A 119 0.29 -22.32 -5.15
CA THR A 119 1.30 -23.38 -5.42
C THR A 119 2.57 -23.15 -4.61
N SER A 120 3.08 -21.91 -4.57
CA SER A 120 4.23 -21.56 -3.73
C SER A 120 3.94 -21.76 -2.25
N SER A 121 2.73 -21.41 -1.79
CA SER A 121 2.28 -21.64 -0.41
C SER A 121 2.16 -23.12 -0.07
N ALA A 122 1.61 -23.95 -0.96
CA ALA A 122 1.52 -25.39 -0.75
C ALA A 122 2.92 -26.00 -0.62
N LEU A 123 3.85 -25.62 -1.50
CA LEU A 123 5.25 -26.07 -1.43
C LEU A 123 5.93 -25.63 -0.12
N THR A 124 5.64 -24.44 0.40
CA THR A 124 6.14 -23.98 1.70
C THR A 124 5.70 -24.89 2.86
N VAL A 125 4.53 -25.51 2.78
CA VAL A 125 3.99 -26.35 3.87
C VAL A 125 4.31 -27.83 3.69
N THR A 126 4.34 -28.32 2.45
CA THR A 126 4.38 -29.76 2.16
C THR A 126 5.73 -30.26 1.64
N SER A 127 6.63 -29.37 1.23
CA SER A 127 7.91 -29.79 0.65
C SER A 127 8.93 -30.13 1.73
N PRO A 128 9.50 -31.35 1.75
CA PRO A 128 10.62 -31.71 2.63
C PRO A 128 11.98 -31.19 2.11
N VAL A 129 11.99 -30.37 1.06
CA VAL A 129 13.21 -29.99 0.35
C VAL A 129 13.92 -28.86 1.09
N THR A 130 15.16 -29.12 1.51
CA THR A 130 16.07 -28.09 2.01
C THR A 130 16.49 -27.22 0.82
N PRO A 131 16.22 -25.91 0.83
CA PRO A 131 16.54 -25.02 -0.27
C PRO A 131 18.01 -24.96 -0.64
N THR A 132 18.32 -25.13 -1.92
CA THR A 132 19.68 -25.01 -2.48
C THR A 132 20.16 -23.56 -2.65
N SER A 133 19.31 -22.57 -2.36
CA SER A 133 19.68 -21.15 -2.38
C SER A 133 19.29 -20.44 -1.08
N THR A 134 20.07 -19.41 -0.72
CA THR A 134 19.84 -18.53 0.45
C THR A 134 18.50 -17.78 0.42
N MET A 135 17.77 -17.81 -0.70
CA MET A 135 16.46 -17.20 -0.83
C MET A 135 15.34 -18.12 -0.35
N SER A 136 15.41 -19.42 -0.64
CA SER A 136 14.23 -20.28 -0.48
C SER A 136 14.02 -20.76 0.97
N GLN A 137 15.05 -20.84 1.81
CA GLN A 137 14.90 -21.30 3.20
C GLN A 137 14.19 -20.26 4.10
N SER A 138 14.31 -18.96 3.80
CA SER A 138 13.61 -17.91 4.55
C SER A 138 12.13 -17.74 4.17
N PHE A 139 11.73 -18.12 2.96
CA PHE A 139 10.32 -18.02 2.52
C PHE A 139 9.47 -19.24 2.91
N VAL A 140 10.11 -20.33 3.34
CA VAL A 140 9.44 -21.55 3.80
C VAL A 140 9.14 -21.49 5.31
N ASN A 141 10.01 -20.87 6.11
CA ASN A 141 9.83 -20.70 7.55
C ASN A 141 9.24 -19.33 7.92
N THR A 142 7.99 -19.10 7.53
CA THR A 142 7.25 -17.87 7.86
C THR A 142 6.44 -18.03 9.15
N ILE A 143 6.15 -16.93 9.85
CA ILE A 143 5.29 -16.97 11.05
C ILE A 143 3.86 -17.44 10.75
N TRP A 144 3.48 -17.43 9.48
CA TRP A 144 2.14 -17.77 9.01
C TRP A 144 1.94 -19.29 8.94
N GLY A 145 3.00 -20.08 8.78
CA GLY A 145 2.91 -21.54 8.72
C GLY A 145 1.84 -22.03 7.72
N PRO A 146 0.94 -22.95 8.12
CA PRO A 146 -0.16 -23.42 7.26
C PRO A 146 -1.13 -22.33 6.80
N LEU A 147 -1.22 -21.18 7.49
CA LEU A 147 -2.08 -20.08 7.06
C LEU A 147 -1.70 -19.56 5.68
N THR A 148 -0.45 -19.72 5.25
CA THR A 148 0.02 -19.29 3.91
C THR A 148 -0.78 -19.91 2.76
N VAL A 149 -1.41 -21.07 2.95
CA VAL A 149 -2.29 -21.69 1.95
C VAL A 149 -3.46 -20.76 1.58
N ILE A 150 -3.99 -20.03 2.56
CA ILE A 150 -5.08 -19.06 2.39
C ILE A 150 -4.54 -17.62 2.30
N LEU A 151 -3.48 -17.31 3.05
CA LEU A 151 -2.78 -16.04 3.03
C LEU A 151 -1.65 -16.11 2.00
N ASN A 152 -2.00 -15.91 0.72
CA ASN A 152 -1.07 -15.87 -0.39
C ASN A 152 -1.32 -14.67 -1.31
N GLY A 153 -0.32 -14.36 -2.14
CA GLY A 153 -0.35 -13.22 -3.06
C GLY A 153 -1.54 -13.24 -4.02
N ASP A 154 -1.96 -14.40 -4.54
CA ASP A 154 -3.11 -14.50 -5.45
C ASP A 154 -4.40 -14.04 -4.78
N ILE A 155 -4.69 -14.56 -3.58
CA ILE A 155 -5.89 -14.23 -2.82
C ILE A 155 -5.89 -12.75 -2.45
N LEU A 156 -4.76 -12.23 -1.97
CA LEU A 156 -4.64 -10.83 -1.59
C LEU A 156 -4.75 -9.89 -2.80
N ALA A 157 -4.17 -10.28 -3.95
CA ALA A 157 -4.27 -9.54 -5.20
C ALA A 157 -5.72 -9.48 -5.68
N ILE A 158 -6.45 -10.60 -5.69
CA ILE A 158 -7.87 -10.63 -6.05
C ILE A 158 -8.70 -9.73 -5.11
N ILE A 159 -8.47 -9.81 -3.80
CA ILE A 159 -9.13 -8.94 -2.82
C ILE A 159 -8.84 -7.47 -3.09
N ALA A 160 -7.58 -7.11 -3.38
CA ALA A 160 -7.17 -5.76 -3.70
C ALA A 160 -7.79 -5.26 -5.01
N ILE A 161 -7.87 -6.12 -6.04
CA ILE A 161 -8.51 -5.82 -7.33
C ILE A 161 -9.99 -5.53 -7.11
N ILE A 162 -10.70 -6.40 -6.38
CA ILE A 162 -12.13 -6.21 -6.06
C ILE A 162 -12.34 -4.91 -5.27
N GLY A 163 -11.53 -4.67 -4.24
CA GLY A 163 -11.60 -3.45 -3.43
C GLY A 163 -11.34 -2.18 -4.24
N THR A 164 -10.35 -2.22 -5.14
CA THR A 164 -10.00 -1.09 -6.02
C THR A 164 -11.10 -0.84 -7.06
N ALA A 165 -11.58 -1.89 -7.73
CA ALA A 165 -12.64 -1.81 -8.72
C ALA A 165 -13.94 -1.29 -8.09
N PHE A 166 -14.32 -1.80 -6.91
CA PHE A 166 -15.47 -1.30 -6.18
C PHE A 166 -15.32 0.18 -5.87
N LYS A 167 -14.15 0.65 -5.40
CA LYS A 167 -13.93 2.07 -5.11
C LYS A 167 -13.96 2.96 -6.34
N LEU A 168 -13.48 2.46 -7.47
CA LEU A 168 -13.56 3.15 -8.74
C LEU A 168 -15.03 3.29 -9.18
N LEU A 169 -15.78 2.20 -9.14
CA LEU A 169 -17.21 2.17 -9.49
C LEU A 169 -18.04 3.03 -8.54
N GLU A 170 -17.78 3.00 -7.22
CA GLU A 170 -18.48 3.82 -6.23
C GLU A 170 -18.29 5.33 -6.49
N LYS A 171 -17.14 5.74 -7.04
CA LYS A 171 -16.86 7.14 -7.37
C LYS A 171 -17.51 7.60 -8.66
N PHE A 172 -17.80 6.70 -9.59
CA PHE A 172 -18.29 7.05 -10.92
C PHE A 172 -19.65 7.78 -10.88
N PRO A 173 -20.71 7.26 -10.21
CA PRO A 173 -21.97 7.99 -10.06
C PRO A 173 -21.79 9.30 -9.30
N LYS A 174 -20.98 9.32 -8.25
CA LYS A 174 -20.73 10.52 -7.44
C LYS A 174 -20.15 11.67 -8.28
N LYS A 175 -19.31 11.35 -9.27
CA LYS A 175 -18.74 12.36 -10.16
C LYS A 175 -19.68 12.72 -11.31
N PHE A 176 -20.20 11.73 -12.03
CA PHE A 176 -20.86 11.96 -13.31
C PHE A 176 -22.39 12.10 -13.20
N LYS A 177 -23.01 11.49 -12.19
CA LYS A 177 -24.46 11.59 -11.94
C LYS A 177 -24.78 12.66 -10.91
N GLU A 178 -24.07 12.68 -9.78
CA GLU A 178 -24.31 13.61 -8.68
C GLU A 178 -23.52 14.93 -8.82
N ASN A 179 -22.64 15.03 -9.84
CA ASN A 179 -21.79 16.18 -10.11
C ASN A 179 -21.03 16.73 -8.90
N LEU A 180 -20.57 15.84 -8.00
CA LEU A 180 -19.90 16.27 -6.79
C LEU A 180 -18.49 16.80 -7.10
N SER A 181 -18.33 18.12 -7.03
CA SER A 181 -17.06 18.84 -7.27
C SER A 181 -15.90 18.34 -6.41
N ARG A 182 -16.19 17.78 -5.22
CA ARG A 182 -15.19 17.18 -4.31
C ARG A 182 -14.50 15.93 -4.87
N VAL A 183 -15.11 15.24 -5.84
CA VAL A 183 -14.51 14.09 -6.54
C VAL A 183 -13.70 14.64 -7.72
N ARG A 184 -12.38 14.54 -7.62
CA ARG A 184 -11.45 15.08 -8.63
C ARG A 184 -11.11 13.99 -9.65
N ILE A 185 -10.78 14.40 -10.87
CA ILE A 185 -10.36 13.46 -11.94
C ILE A 185 -9.12 12.67 -11.49
N GLY A 186 -8.17 13.31 -10.81
CA GLY A 186 -6.99 12.64 -10.26
C GLY A 186 -7.29 11.51 -9.26
N ASP A 187 -8.48 11.48 -8.64
CA ASP A 187 -8.90 10.34 -7.82
C ASP A 187 -9.14 9.09 -8.68
N PHE A 188 -9.67 9.26 -9.89
CA PHE A 188 -9.86 8.16 -10.85
C PHE A 188 -8.52 7.73 -11.44
N THR A 189 -7.66 8.67 -11.83
CA THR A 189 -6.34 8.36 -12.37
C THR A 189 -5.53 7.46 -11.43
N ALA A 190 -5.48 7.80 -10.13
CA ALA A 190 -4.75 7.01 -9.15
C ALA A 190 -5.38 5.61 -8.92
N LEU A 191 -6.71 5.49 -8.91
CA LEU A 191 -7.39 4.21 -8.77
C LEU A 191 -7.25 3.33 -10.02
N ILE A 192 -7.27 3.92 -11.22
CA ILE A 192 -7.05 3.21 -12.48
C ILE A 192 -5.61 2.71 -12.53
N LEU A 193 -4.63 3.56 -12.20
CA LEU A 193 -3.23 3.14 -12.10
C LEU A 193 -3.06 2.01 -11.10
N LEU A 194 -3.65 2.12 -9.90
CA LEU A 194 -3.61 1.04 -8.91
C LEU A 194 -4.23 -0.26 -9.45
N LEU A 195 -5.36 -0.18 -10.15
CA LEU A 195 -5.98 -1.35 -10.76
C LEU A 195 -5.09 -1.99 -11.83
N VAL A 196 -4.48 -1.18 -12.70
CA VAL A 196 -3.53 -1.63 -13.72
C VAL A 196 -2.33 -2.32 -13.06
N ILE A 197 -1.76 -1.74 -11.99
CA ILE A 197 -0.65 -2.34 -11.24
C ILE A 197 -1.05 -3.72 -10.68
N LEU A 198 -2.20 -3.80 -10.01
CA LEU A 198 -2.65 -5.06 -9.41
C LEU A 198 -2.92 -6.14 -10.47
N VAL A 199 -3.62 -5.79 -11.54
CA VAL A 199 -3.96 -6.73 -12.62
C VAL A 199 -2.70 -7.18 -13.37
N SER A 200 -1.82 -6.26 -13.77
CA SER A 200 -0.57 -6.61 -14.46
C SER A 200 0.38 -7.41 -13.58
N GLY A 201 0.47 -7.12 -12.27
CA GLY A 201 1.29 -7.90 -11.33
C GLY A 201 0.75 -9.33 -11.15
N TYR A 202 -0.56 -9.48 -11.04
CA TYR A 202 -1.22 -10.78 -11.01
C TYR A 202 -0.97 -11.56 -12.31
N MET A 203 -1.16 -10.92 -13.47
CA MET A 203 -0.90 -11.54 -14.78
C MET A 203 0.56 -11.95 -14.95
N ALA A 204 1.51 -11.11 -14.56
CA ALA A 204 2.94 -11.41 -14.64
C ALA A 204 3.31 -12.65 -13.79
N THR A 205 2.75 -12.75 -12.59
CA THR A 205 2.98 -13.91 -11.69
C THR A 205 2.48 -15.22 -12.30
N HIS A 206 1.41 -15.15 -13.09
CA HIS A 206 0.79 -16.32 -13.74
C HIS A 206 1.20 -16.53 -15.20
N HIS A 207 2.16 -15.74 -15.69
CA HIS A 207 2.57 -15.76 -17.10
C HIS A 207 1.37 -15.63 -18.06
N LEU A 208 0.48 -14.66 -17.78
CA LEU A 208 -0.67 -14.33 -18.59
C LEU A 208 -0.39 -13.08 -19.44
N PRO A 209 -0.93 -12.99 -20.68
CA PRO A 209 -1.78 -13.98 -21.34
C PRO A 209 -1.02 -15.13 -22.03
N SER A 210 0.31 -15.09 -22.04
CA SER A 210 1.15 -16.11 -22.67
C SER A 210 2.35 -16.44 -21.78
N SER A 211 2.76 -17.71 -21.81
CA SER A 211 3.97 -18.22 -21.15
C SER A 211 5.28 -17.79 -21.82
N ASP A 212 5.18 -17.12 -22.97
CA ASP A 212 6.32 -16.53 -23.66
C ASP A 212 7.07 -15.48 -22.82
N ILE A 213 8.41 -15.52 -22.90
CA ILE A 213 9.29 -14.66 -22.11
C ILE A 213 9.10 -13.18 -22.44
N ASP A 214 8.91 -12.85 -23.72
CA ASP A 214 8.76 -11.45 -24.13
C ASP A 214 7.42 -10.89 -23.66
N THR A 215 6.36 -11.70 -23.72
CA THR A 215 5.05 -11.35 -23.16
C THR A 215 5.13 -11.14 -21.65
N TYR A 216 5.76 -12.06 -20.91
CA TYR A 216 6.00 -11.92 -19.47
C TYR A 216 6.74 -10.62 -19.13
N LYS A 217 7.85 -10.34 -19.83
CA LYS A 217 8.64 -9.12 -19.63
C LYS A 217 7.80 -7.87 -19.89
N ASN A 218 6.98 -7.85 -20.94
CA ASN A 218 6.13 -6.71 -21.24
C ASN A 218 5.08 -6.47 -20.14
N VAL A 219 4.40 -7.52 -19.66
CA VAL A 219 3.39 -7.39 -18.59
C VAL A 219 4.04 -6.95 -17.27
N LEU A 220 5.19 -7.52 -16.91
CA LEU A 220 5.96 -7.08 -15.75
C LEU A 220 6.47 -5.63 -15.92
N GLY A 221 6.91 -5.26 -17.11
CA GLY A 221 7.33 -3.90 -17.44
C GLY A 221 6.20 -2.90 -17.26
N ILE A 222 4.97 -3.25 -17.65
CA ILE A 222 3.75 -2.45 -17.41
C ILE A 222 3.48 -2.31 -15.91
N HIS A 223 3.58 -3.41 -15.14
CA HIS A 223 3.40 -3.38 -13.68
C HIS A 223 4.35 -2.40 -13.00
N ILE A 224 5.64 -2.46 -13.35
CA ILE A 224 6.68 -1.59 -12.80
C ILE A 224 6.45 -0.14 -13.25
N LEU A 225 6.25 0.10 -14.55
CA LEU A 225 6.03 1.44 -15.09
C LEU A 225 4.81 2.12 -14.47
N ALA A 226 3.70 1.40 -14.36
CA ALA A 226 2.48 1.93 -13.76
C ALA A 226 2.69 2.26 -12.27
N SER A 227 3.48 1.44 -11.56
CA SER A 227 3.85 1.68 -10.16
C SER A 227 4.72 2.93 -10.01
N GLU A 228 5.71 3.09 -10.87
CA GLU A 228 6.57 4.27 -10.93
C GLU A 228 5.77 5.55 -11.23
N VAL A 229 4.87 5.49 -12.21
CA VAL A 229 3.96 6.60 -12.52
C VAL A 229 3.04 6.91 -11.35
N LEU A 230 2.49 5.91 -10.67
CA LEU A 230 1.69 6.14 -9.48
C LEU A 230 2.52 6.84 -8.40
N VAL A 231 3.74 6.37 -8.13
CA VAL A 231 4.67 6.96 -7.15
C VAL A 231 4.94 8.43 -7.47
N MET A 232 5.26 8.77 -8.73
CA MET A 232 5.45 10.16 -9.16
C MET A 232 4.25 11.04 -8.84
N LEU A 233 3.03 10.50 -8.99
CA LEU A 233 1.79 11.23 -8.79
C LEU A 233 1.33 11.27 -7.33
N LEU A 234 1.84 10.40 -6.44
CA LEU A 234 1.40 10.31 -5.03
C LEU A 234 1.37 11.67 -4.34
N PRO A 235 2.43 12.51 -4.38
CA PRO A 235 2.47 13.77 -3.63
C PRO A 235 1.45 14.80 -4.13
N PHE A 236 1.01 14.67 -5.38
CA PHE A 236 0.07 15.61 -6.02
C PHE A 236 -1.39 15.17 -5.92
N THR A 237 -1.64 13.95 -5.43
CA THR A 237 -2.98 13.36 -5.37
C THR A 237 -3.45 13.16 -3.92
N LYS A 238 -4.70 12.70 -3.75
CA LYS A 238 -5.22 12.27 -2.45
C LYS A 238 -4.53 11.01 -1.93
N PHE A 239 -3.85 10.23 -2.78
CA PHE A 239 -3.18 8.99 -2.38
C PHE A 239 -1.97 9.24 -1.47
N PHE A 240 -1.46 10.47 -1.39
CA PHE A 240 -0.48 10.87 -0.37
C PHE A 240 -0.93 10.59 1.08
N HIS A 241 -2.23 10.37 1.33
CA HIS A 241 -2.70 9.92 2.63
C HIS A 241 -2.04 8.61 3.06
N PHE A 242 -1.83 7.69 2.11
CA PHE A 242 -1.20 6.42 2.37
C PHE A 242 0.27 6.58 2.76
N VAL A 243 0.96 7.59 2.20
CA VAL A 243 2.38 7.86 2.44
C VAL A 243 2.61 8.65 3.73
N PHE A 244 1.86 9.73 3.93
CA PHE A 244 2.19 10.69 4.99
C PHE A 244 0.97 11.28 5.70
N SER A 245 -0.01 11.83 4.97
CA SER A 245 -0.98 12.72 5.62
C SER A 245 -1.93 12.01 6.60
N TYR A 246 -2.19 10.71 6.42
CA TYR A 246 -2.91 9.93 7.41
C TYR A 246 -2.08 9.76 8.69
N TRP A 247 -0.86 9.25 8.55
CA TRP A 247 0.05 8.97 9.66
C TRP A 247 0.37 10.22 10.48
N TYR A 248 0.76 11.30 9.80
CA TYR A 248 1.01 12.58 10.44
C TYR A 248 -0.23 13.11 11.17
N GLY A 249 -1.40 13.03 10.52
CA GLY A 249 -2.66 13.44 11.14
C GLY A 249 -2.97 12.66 12.43
N LYS A 250 -2.69 11.35 12.46
CA LYS A 250 -2.89 10.49 13.64
C LYS A 250 -1.91 10.74 14.76
N LEU A 251 -0.64 10.97 14.43
CA LEU A 251 0.36 11.37 15.41
C LEU A 251 0.03 12.74 16.00
N HIS A 252 -0.44 13.68 15.18
CA HIS A 252 -0.86 15.00 15.64
C HIS A 252 -2.11 14.94 16.53
N GLU A 253 -3.12 14.15 16.15
CA GLU A 253 -4.33 13.92 16.96
C GLU A 253 -3.97 13.28 18.32
N ALA A 254 -3.08 12.28 18.32
CA ALA A 254 -2.55 11.70 19.55
C ALA A 254 -1.85 12.74 20.42
N TYR A 255 -0.97 13.55 19.82
CA TYR A 255 -0.27 14.63 20.50
C TYR A 255 -1.22 15.70 21.07
N GLU A 256 -2.32 16.02 20.38
CA GLU A 256 -3.36 16.90 20.91
C GLU A 256 -4.07 16.29 22.12
N MET A 257 -4.43 15.01 22.08
CA MET A 257 -5.01 14.31 23.23
C MET A 257 -4.05 14.31 24.42
N TRP A 258 -2.74 14.10 24.19
CA TRP A 258 -1.71 14.14 25.24
C TRP A 258 -1.63 15.49 25.93
N ARG A 259 -1.70 16.57 25.16
CA ARG A 259 -1.64 17.95 25.69
C ARG A 259 -2.89 18.32 26.46
N ARG A 260 -4.05 17.83 26.01
CA ARG A 260 -5.36 18.17 26.59
C ARG A 260 -5.80 17.24 27.72
N GLY A 261 -5.16 16.08 27.89
CA GLY A 261 -5.54 15.07 28.88
C GLY A 261 -6.89 14.41 28.57
N LEU A 262 -7.14 14.07 27.30
CA LEU A 262 -8.40 13.48 26.79
C LEU A 262 -8.31 11.96 26.58
#